data_AF-A0A6L5Y702-F1
#
_entry.id   AF-A0A6L5Y702-F1
#
_cell.length_a   1.000
_cell.length_b   1.000
_cell.length_c   1.000
_cell.angle_alpha   90.00
_cell.angle_beta   90.00
_cell.angle_gamma   90.00
#
_symmetry.space_group_name_H-M   'P 1'
#
loop_
_entity.id
_entity.type
_entity.pdbx_description
1 polymer ?
#
loop_
_entity_poly.entity_id
_entity_poly.type
_entity_poly.pdbx_seq_one_letter_code
_entity_poly.pdbx_strand_id
1 'polypeptide(L)'
;MYIRSKLRTVIAITLATILIIMLLPLQQTYAAELVKIPDSNAYLKVINENKIQVIEGNKVSDITVMAVSEDITEVKVSEPGRTERVFTANSAEGTVTTDTGLKINIAEDELQDEKEITTNSAKTEAYKSKTVTKKYSYAKIKSALEDTATIATIASVLLVFIAAAGYSVPATLSILVTLLSALPNLIPNVKKGSSKHGVKIKLKSYMRTSTKNGKEYKYEAWKPVSVSKY
;
A
#
# COMPACT_ATOMS: atom_id res chain seq x y z
N MET A 1 26.46 -28.57 56.33
CA MET A 1 26.05 -29.25 55.07
C MET A 1 24.72 -28.73 54.48
N TYR A 2 23.83 -28.13 55.28
CA TYR A 2 22.48 -27.68 54.89
C TYR A 2 22.41 -26.40 54.02
N ILE A 3 23.41 -25.51 54.10
CA ILE A 3 23.43 -24.23 53.36
C ILE A 3 23.84 -24.42 51.89
N ARG A 4 24.73 -25.39 51.60
CA ARG A 4 25.20 -25.69 50.24
C ARG A 4 24.13 -26.34 49.37
N SER A 5 23.16 -27.09 49.93
CA SER A 5 22.05 -27.66 49.15
C SER A 5 21.03 -26.59 48.76
N LYS A 6 20.66 -25.69 49.68
CA LYS A 6 19.74 -24.57 49.39
C LYS A 6 20.29 -23.62 48.32
N LEU A 7 21.59 -23.32 48.35
CA LEU A 7 22.23 -22.46 47.34
C LEU A 7 22.20 -23.09 45.94
N ARG A 8 22.43 -24.41 45.83
CA ARG A 8 22.35 -25.15 44.55
C ARG A 8 20.93 -25.19 44.00
N THR A 9 19.93 -25.37 44.87
CA THR A 9 18.52 -25.34 44.47
C THR A 9 18.10 -23.97 43.97
N VAL A 10 18.52 -22.88 44.63
CA VAL A 10 18.23 -21.51 44.17
C VAL A 10 18.86 -21.26 42.80
N ILE A 11 20.15 -21.59 42.62
CA ILE A 11 20.83 -21.40 41.32
C ILE A 11 20.16 -22.21 40.20
N ALA A 12 19.75 -23.45 40.48
CA ALA A 12 19.05 -24.29 39.51
C ALA A 12 17.68 -23.71 39.10
N ILE A 13 16.93 -23.16 40.06
CA ILE A 13 15.65 -22.49 39.79
C ILE A 13 15.87 -21.23 38.95
N THR A 14 16.88 -20.41 39.27
CA THR A 14 17.18 -19.18 38.51
C THR A 14 17.63 -19.47 37.08
N LEU A 15 18.41 -20.53 36.86
CA LEU A 15 18.81 -20.95 35.51
C LEU A 15 17.62 -21.49 34.71
N ALA A 16 16.73 -22.26 35.35
CA ALA A 16 15.54 -22.78 34.70
C ALA A 16 14.56 -21.65 34.31
N THR A 17 14.38 -20.63 35.15
CA THR A 17 13.51 -19.49 34.82
C THR A 17 14.07 -18.63 33.70
N ILE A 18 15.39 -18.40 33.64
CA ILE A 18 16.03 -17.68 32.53
C ILE A 18 15.84 -18.44 31.21
N LEU A 19 15.97 -19.77 31.22
CA LEU A 19 15.77 -20.59 30.02
C LEU A 19 14.32 -20.53 29.50
N ILE A 20 13.34 -20.53 30.41
CA ILE A 20 11.91 -20.40 30.06
C ILE A 20 11.60 -19.02 29.48
N ILE A 21 12.24 -17.95 29.97
CA ILE A 21 12.06 -16.60 29.43
C ILE A 21 12.67 -16.49 28.02
N MET A 22 13.76 -17.20 27.72
CA MET A 22 14.35 -17.26 26.36
C MET A 22 13.53 -18.09 25.36
N LEU A 23 12.65 -18.99 25.84
CA LEU A 23 11.74 -19.79 25.01
C LEU A 23 10.47 -19.03 24.62
N LEU A 24 10.19 -17.88 25.25
CA LEU A 24 9.11 -17.02 24.81
C LEU A 24 9.53 -16.37 23.48
N PRO A 25 8.74 -16.49 22.41
CA PRO A 25 9.04 -15.81 21.18
C PRO A 25 9.08 -14.30 21.47
N LEU A 26 10.21 -13.68 21.18
CA LEU A 26 10.31 -12.22 21.07
C LEU A 26 9.35 -11.81 19.96
N GLN A 27 8.11 -11.51 20.32
CA GLN A 27 7.19 -10.82 19.44
C GLN A 27 7.82 -9.45 19.22
N GLN A 28 8.55 -9.31 18.11
CA GLN A 28 8.98 -8.01 17.62
C GLN A 28 7.71 -7.26 17.22
N THR A 29 7.11 -6.57 18.18
CA THR A 29 6.09 -5.57 17.94
C THR A 29 6.81 -4.43 17.23
N TYR A 30 6.77 -4.42 15.90
CA TYR A 30 7.02 -3.20 15.16
C TYR A 30 6.04 -2.17 15.70
N ALA A 31 6.56 -1.13 16.36
CA ALA A 31 5.75 -0.02 16.81
C ALA A 31 5.15 0.62 15.55
N ALA A 32 3.87 0.35 15.29
CA ALA A 32 3.15 0.93 14.18
C ALA A 32 3.13 2.45 14.38
N GLU A 33 3.91 3.17 13.58
CA GLU A 33 4.07 4.62 13.69
C GLU A 33 2.76 5.29 13.26
N LEU A 34 2.22 6.12 14.14
CA LEU A 34 1.09 6.98 13.84
C LEU A 34 1.62 8.24 13.17
N VAL A 35 1.44 8.35 11.86
CA VAL A 35 1.90 9.47 11.05
C VAL A 35 0.74 10.43 10.84
N LYS A 36 0.89 11.70 11.26
CA LYS A 36 -0.06 12.75 10.90
C LYS A 36 0.07 13.02 9.40
N ILE A 37 -1.05 12.97 8.67
CA ILE A 37 -1.02 13.28 7.24
C ILE A 37 -0.93 14.81 7.08
N PRO A 38 0.08 15.32 6.35
CA PRO A 38 0.20 16.76 6.11
C PRO A 38 -1.07 17.34 5.50
N ASP A 39 -1.44 18.54 5.96
CA ASP A 39 -2.60 19.30 5.47
C ASP A 39 -3.95 18.55 5.56
N SER A 40 -4.05 17.55 6.44
CA SER A 40 -5.25 16.78 6.71
C SER A 40 -5.48 16.59 8.21
N ASN A 41 -6.74 16.38 8.59
CA ASN A 41 -7.13 15.96 9.94
C ASN A 41 -7.07 14.43 10.12
N ALA A 42 -6.57 13.72 9.12
CA ALA A 42 -6.42 12.28 9.12
C ALA A 42 -5.04 11.85 9.64
N TYR A 43 -5.00 10.68 10.27
CA TYR A 43 -3.78 10.00 10.65
C TYR A 43 -3.66 8.68 9.90
N LEU A 44 -2.42 8.30 9.61
CA LEU A 44 -2.08 7.02 9.02
C LEU A 44 -1.33 6.20 10.05
N LYS A 45 -1.79 4.99 10.32
CA LYS A 45 -1.04 4.00 11.10
C LYS A 45 -0.60 2.88 10.18
N VAL A 46 0.70 2.78 9.94
CA VAL A 46 1.27 1.71 9.11
C VAL A 46 1.51 0.49 9.99
N ILE A 47 0.75 -0.58 9.76
CA ILE A 47 0.89 -1.83 10.51
C ILE A 47 2.02 -2.66 9.89
N ASN A 48 2.00 -2.82 8.57
CA ASN A 48 3.07 -3.40 7.76
C ASN A 48 2.96 -2.92 6.30
N GLU A 49 3.79 -3.44 5.39
CA GLU A 49 3.79 -3.03 3.98
C GLU A 49 2.48 -3.30 3.23
N ASN A 50 1.68 -4.25 3.71
CA ASN A 50 0.42 -4.70 3.11
C ASN A 50 -0.81 -4.26 3.90
N LYS A 51 -0.65 -3.66 5.09
CA LYS A 51 -1.77 -3.27 5.94
C LYS A 51 -1.55 -1.89 6.57
N ILE A 52 -2.54 -1.02 6.38
CA ILE A 52 -2.58 0.32 6.98
C ILE A 52 -3.95 0.60 7.60
N GLN A 53 -3.98 1.55 8.52
CA GLN A 53 -5.20 2.15 9.06
C GLN A 53 -5.24 3.64 8.75
N VAL A 54 -6.36 4.09 8.20
CA VAL A 54 -6.67 5.51 7.96
C VAL A 54 -7.65 5.96 9.04
N ILE A 55 -7.25 6.95 9.83
CA ILE A 55 -8.00 7.41 11.00
C ILE A 55 -8.49 8.83 10.72
N GLU A 56 -9.80 9.00 10.58
CA GLU A 56 -10.48 10.27 10.35
C GLU A 56 -11.46 10.55 11.50
N GLY A 57 -10.99 11.31 12.50
CA GLY A 57 -11.76 11.51 13.74
C GLY A 57 -11.99 10.18 14.46
N ASN A 58 -13.26 9.80 14.63
CA ASN A 58 -13.66 8.54 15.29
C ASN A 58 -13.80 7.35 14.31
N LYS A 59 -13.49 7.54 13.03
CA LYS A 59 -13.58 6.49 12.01
C LYS A 59 -12.20 5.92 11.75
N VAL A 60 -12.09 4.59 11.84
CA VAL A 60 -10.87 3.85 11.54
C VAL A 60 -11.17 2.92 10.38
N SER A 61 -10.59 3.19 9.22
CA SER A 61 -10.71 2.35 8.04
C SER A 61 -9.44 1.51 7.88
N ASP A 62 -9.58 0.20 7.73
CA ASP A 62 -8.48 -0.72 7.44
C ASP A 62 -8.35 -0.94 5.93
N ILE A 63 -7.13 -0.90 5.41
CA ILE A 63 -6.81 -1.31 4.04
C ILE A 63 -5.78 -2.42 4.10
N THR A 64 -6.05 -3.54 3.43
CA THR A 64 -5.19 -4.73 3.40
C THR A 64 -4.98 -5.22 1.98
N VAL A 65 -3.74 -5.27 1.51
CA VAL A 65 -3.35 -6.06 0.34
C VAL A 65 -3.34 -7.53 0.76
N MET A 66 -4.32 -8.30 0.29
CA MET A 66 -4.54 -9.69 0.70
C MET A 66 -3.68 -10.66 -0.10
N ALA A 67 -3.53 -10.43 -1.40
CA ALA A 67 -2.78 -11.29 -2.30
C ALA A 67 -2.02 -10.44 -3.32
N VAL A 68 -0.79 -10.86 -3.61
CA VAL A 68 0.03 -10.37 -4.72
C VAL A 68 0.66 -11.59 -5.37
N SER A 69 0.16 -11.97 -6.54
CA SER A 69 0.80 -12.93 -7.44
C SER A 69 1.35 -12.20 -8.67
N GLU A 70 1.80 -12.96 -9.68
CA GLU A 70 2.35 -12.38 -10.91
C GLU A 70 1.36 -11.43 -11.59
N ASP A 71 0.10 -11.84 -11.69
CA ASP A 71 -0.94 -11.04 -12.37
C ASP A 71 -2.05 -10.51 -11.47
N ILE A 72 -2.20 -11.08 -10.27
CA ILE A 72 -3.34 -10.78 -9.40
C ILE A 72 -2.90 -9.96 -8.20
N THR A 73 -3.55 -8.82 -7.99
CA THR A 73 -3.46 -8.06 -6.75
C THR A 73 -4.85 -7.89 -6.14
N GLU A 74 -5.04 -8.34 -4.91
CA GLU A 74 -6.31 -8.23 -4.19
C GLU A 74 -6.18 -7.26 -3.02
N VAL A 75 -7.08 -6.29 -2.95
CA VAL A 75 -7.10 -5.25 -1.91
C VAL A 75 -8.45 -5.25 -1.23
N LYS A 76 -8.43 -5.40 0.09
CA LYS A 76 -9.60 -5.30 0.96
C LYS A 76 -9.64 -3.98 1.71
N VAL A 77 -10.84 -3.40 1.80
CA VAL A 77 -11.14 -2.22 2.60
C VAL A 77 -12.26 -2.53 3.59
N SER A 78 -12.03 -2.22 4.86
CA SER A 78 -13.03 -2.34 5.92
C SER A 78 -13.24 -0.96 6.54
N GLU A 79 -14.49 -0.49 6.58
CA GLU A 79 -14.84 0.81 7.13
C GLU A 79 -15.98 0.68 8.15
N PRO A 80 -16.00 1.48 9.22
CA PRO A 80 -17.04 1.39 10.25
C PRO A 80 -18.43 1.66 9.66
N GLY A 81 -19.37 0.74 9.92
CA GLY A 81 -20.75 0.84 9.46
C GLY A 81 -20.96 0.58 7.96
N ARG A 82 -19.99 -0.06 7.29
CA ARG A 82 -20.08 -0.47 5.88
C ARG A 82 -19.68 -1.92 5.71
N THR A 83 -20.21 -2.56 4.67
CA THR A 83 -19.76 -3.88 4.24
C THR A 83 -18.29 -3.80 3.81
N GLU A 84 -17.50 -4.81 4.17
CA GLU A 84 -16.13 -4.93 3.67
C GLU A 84 -16.15 -5.05 2.14
N ARG A 85 -15.19 -4.41 1.48
CA ARG A 85 -15.09 -4.40 0.03
C ARG A 85 -13.77 -5.00 -0.41
N VAL A 86 -13.80 -5.74 -1.50
CA VAL A 86 -12.63 -6.38 -2.11
C VAL A 86 -12.54 -5.93 -3.56
N PHE A 87 -11.33 -5.57 -3.97
CA PHE A 87 -11.01 -5.22 -5.35
C PHE A 87 -9.89 -6.11 -5.85
N THR A 88 -10.08 -6.70 -7.02
CA THR A 88 -9.11 -7.62 -7.63
C THR A 88 -8.62 -7.05 -8.94
N ALA A 89 -7.34 -6.71 -9.00
CA ALA A 89 -6.63 -6.37 -10.22
C ALA A 89 -6.15 -7.62 -10.95
N ASN A 90 -6.31 -7.65 -12.26
CA ASN A 90 -5.68 -8.61 -13.17
C ASN A 90 -4.85 -7.82 -14.19
N SER A 91 -3.52 -7.89 -14.09
CA SER A 91 -2.61 -7.16 -14.99
C SER A 91 -2.50 -7.77 -16.38
N ALA A 92 -2.67 -9.09 -16.52
CA ALA A 92 -2.69 -9.74 -17.83
C ALA A 92 -3.86 -9.26 -18.70
N GLU A 93 -5.00 -8.99 -18.07
CA GLU A 93 -6.22 -8.51 -18.74
C GLU A 93 -6.39 -6.99 -18.70
N GLY A 94 -5.56 -6.27 -17.93
CA GLY A 94 -5.72 -4.83 -17.73
C GLY A 94 -7.06 -4.47 -17.09
N THR A 95 -7.56 -5.30 -16.15
CA THR A 95 -8.89 -5.11 -15.57
C THR A 95 -8.91 -5.14 -14.05
N VAL A 96 -9.93 -4.49 -13.48
CA VAL A 96 -10.24 -4.51 -12.04
C VAL A 96 -11.64 -5.06 -11.86
N THR A 97 -11.80 -6.05 -10.99
CA THR A 97 -13.09 -6.63 -10.60
C THR A 97 -13.45 -6.18 -9.18
N THR A 98 -14.66 -5.66 -8.99
CA THR A 98 -15.18 -5.30 -7.66
C THR A 98 -15.79 -6.52 -6.96
N ASP A 99 -16.06 -6.36 -5.66
CA ASP A 99 -16.82 -7.30 -4.83
C ASP A 99 -18.23 -7.60 -5.37
N THR A 100 -18.81 -6.66 -6.11
CA THR A 100 -20.10 -6.81 -6.80
C THR A 100 -20.01 -7.50 -8.17
N GLY A 101 -18.81 -7.88 -8.60
CA GLY A 101 -18.56 -8.54 -9.90
C GLY A 101 -18.45 -7.58 -11.08
N LEU A 102 -18.47 -6.26 -10.85
CA LEU A 102 -18.27 -5.27 -11.90
C LEU A 102 -16.81 -5.34 -12.38
N LYS A 103 -16.63 -5.58 -13.69
CA LYS A 103 -15.32 -5.59 -14.34
C LYS A 103 -15.07 -4.25 -15.04
N ILE A 104 -13.96 -3.61 -14.70
CA ILE A 104 -13.55 -2.30 -15.21
C ILE A 104 -12.27 -2.47 -16.01
N ASN A 105 -12.30 -2.14 -17.30
CA ASN A 105 -11.10 -2.07 -18.12
C ASN A 105 -10.35 -0.75 -17.84
N ILE A 106 -9.07 -0.85 -17.48
CA ILE A 106 -8.23 0.33 -17.20
C ILE A 106 -7.25 0.64 -18.33
N ALA A 107 -7.06 -0.27 -19.29
CA ALA A 107 -6.17 -0.06 -20.44
C ALA A 107 -6.73 0.96 -21.45
N GLU A 108 -8.04 1.17 -21.49
CA GLU A 108 -8.71 2.01 -22.51
C GLU A 108 -8.60 3.53 -22.28
N ASP A 109 -8.24 4.00 -21.07
CA ASP A 109 -8.21 5.45 -20.74
C ASP A 109 -6.78 6.04 -20.65
N GLU A 110 -5.77 5.31 -21.09
CA GLU A 110 -4.38 5.66 -20.85
C GLU A 110 -3.85 6.74 -21.80
N LEU A 111 -3.81 7.99 -21.34
CA LEU A 111 -2.76 8.92 -21.80
C LEU A 111 -1.46 8.56 -21.06
N GLN A 112 -0.64 7.70 -21.68
CA GLN A 112 0.71 7.42 -21.22
C GLN A 112 1.66 8.54 -21.69
N ASP A 113 2.10 9.39 -20.77
CA ASP A 113 3.29 10.21 -20.99
C ASP A 113 4.48 9.50 -20.32
N GLU A 114 5.22 8.70 -21.09
CA GLU A 114 6.49 8.13 -20.64
C GLU A 114 7.61 9.16 -20.88
N LYS A 115 8.33 9.49 -19.80
CA LYS A 115 9.56 10.31 -19.90
C LYS A 115 10.68 9.60 -19.16
N GLU A 116 11.73 9.23 -19.91
CA GLU A 116 13.00 8.83 -19.32
C GLU A 116 13.73 10.08 -18.81
N ILE A 117 14.16 10.07 -17.53
CA ILE A 117 14.91 11.19 -16.95
C ILE A 117 16.37 10.74 -16.76
N THR A 118 17.25 11.26 -17.61
CA THR A 118 18.70 11.06 -17.51
C THR A 118 19.28 11.97 -16.42
N THR A 119 19.89 11.39 -15.39
CA THR A 119 20.81 12.13 -14.51
C THR A 119 22.22 11.62 -14.79
N ASN A 120 23.06 12.47 -15.39
CA ASN A 120 24.44 12.14 -15.70
C ASN A 120 25.23 12.02 -14.39
N SER A 121 25.66 10.82 -14.04
CA SER A 121 26.67 10.60 -13.01
C SER A 121 27.56 9.42 -13.43
N ALA A 122 28.86 9.64 -13.36
CA ALA A 122 29.89 8.88 -14.05
C ALA A 122 30.02 7.40 -13.62
N LYS A 123 30.45 6.58 -14.59
CA LYS A 123 31.20 5.31 -14.45
C LYS A 123 30.73 4.31 -13.38
N THR A 124 29.52 3.81 -13.54
CA THR A 124 29.09 2.40 -13.38
C THR A 124 27.78 2.32 -14.16
N GLU A 125 27.31 1.18 -14.66
CA GLU A 125 25.96 1.10 -15.26
C GLU A 125 24.89 1.34 -14.19
N ALA A 126 24.69 2.60 -13.81
CA ALA A 126 23.75 3.03 -12.80
C ALA A 126 22.34 2.89 -13.37
N TYR A 127 21.46 2.20 -12.65
CA TYR A 127 20.07 2.04 -13.01
C TYR A 127 19.42 3.41 -13.28
N LYS A 128 18.78 3.56 -14.46
CA LYS A 128 18.09 4.78 -14.86
C LYS A 128 16.62 4.70 -14.46
N SER A 129 16.16 5.63 -13.61
CA SER A 129 14.76 5.69 -13.22
C SER A 129 13.89 6.23 -14.36
N LYS A 130 12.81 5.51 -14.66
CA LYS A 130 11.75 5.91 -15.59
C LYS A 130 10.64 6.62 -14.83
N THR A 131 9.91 7.48 -15.54
CA THR A 131 8.71 8.12 -15.01
C THR A 131 7.55 7.87 -15.95
N VAL A 132 6.43 7.40 -15.41
CA VAL A 132 5.16 7.28 -16.14
C VAL A 132 4.08 8.03 -15.40
N THR A 133 3.15 8.63 -16.15
CA THR A 133 1.95 9.24 -15.57
C THR A 133 0.73 8.46 -16.02
N LYS A 134 -0.11 8.04 -15.07
CA LYS A 134 -1.41 7.43 -15.33
C LYS A 134 -2.53 8.35 -14.89
N LYS A 135 -3.58 8.43 -15.70
CA LYS A 135 -4.75 9.29 -15.47
C LYS A 135 -5.97 8.40 -15.31
N TYR A 136 -6.72 8.63 -14.24
CA TYR A 136 -7.96 7.92 -13.97
C TYR A 136 -9.07 8.92 -13.74
N SER A 137 -10.14 8.84 -14.54
CA SER A 137 -11.27 9.76 -14.45
C SER A 137 -12.03 9.57 -13.14
N TYR A 138 -12.64 10.64 -12.63
CA TYR A 138 -13.50 10.54 -11.46
C TYR A 138 -14.70 9.62 -11.72
N ALA A 139 -15.20 9.55 -12.96
CA ALA A 139 -16.24 8.61 -13.38
C ALA A 139 -15.81 7.15 -13.17
N LYS A 140 -14.59 6.78 -13.58
CA LYS A 140 -14.06 5.41 -13.45
C LYS A 140 -13.73 5.05 -12.00
N ILE A 141 -13.21 6.00 -11.23
CA ILE A 141 -13.02 5.82 -9.78
C ILE A 141 -14.39 5.61 -9.10
N LYS A 142 -15.39 6.43 -9.44
CA LYS A 142 -16.75 6.32 -8.92
C LYS A 142 -17.40 4.99 -9.30
N SER A 143 -17.24 4.50 -10.53
CA SER A 143 -17.85 3.23 -10.94
C SER A 143 -17.34 2.05 -10.10
N ALA A 144 -16.06 2.05 -9.72
CA ALA A 144 -15.53 1.03 -8.79
C ALA A 144 -16.08 1.20 -7.37
N LEU A 145 -16.22 2.44 -6.91
CA LEU A 145 -16.62 2.80 -5.55
C LEU A 145 -18.12 2.81 -5.31
N GLU A 146 -18.93 2.77 -6.35
CA GLU A 146 -20.37 3.02 -6.29
C GLU A 146 -20.62 4.37 -5.58
N ASP A 147 -21.34 4.39 -4.45
CA ASP A 147 -21.60 5.62 -3.67
C ASP A 147 -20.65 5.82 -2.47
N THR A 148 -19.72 4.90 -2.26
CA THR A 148 -18.80 4.87 -1.08
C THR A 148 -17.43 5.47 -1.38
N ALA A 149 -17.36 6.80 -1.44
CA ALA A 149 -16.10 7.53 -1.59
C ALA A 149 -15.56 8.05 -0.24
N THR A 150 -14.42 7.50 0.19
CA THR A 150 -13.54 7.99 1.28
C THR A 150 -12.09 7.96 0.80
N ILE A 151 -11.16 8.58 1.52
CA ILE A 151 -9.73 8.48 1.17
C ILE A 151 -9.28 7.02 1.13
N ALA A 152 -9.74 6.19 2.08
CA ALA A 152 -9.38 4.79 2.16
C ALA A 152 -9.87 3.99 0.94
N THR A 153 -11.13 4.16 0.55
CA THR A 153 -11.68 3.44 -0.61
C THR A 153 -11.08 3.95 -1.92
N ILE A 154 -10.89 5.27 -2.07
CA ILE A 154 -10.24 5.86 -3.26
C ILE A 154 -8.79 5.36 -3.39
N ALA A 155 -8.01 5.34 -2.30
CA ALA A 155 -6.64 4.84 -2.32
C ALA A 155 -6.56 3.37 -2.73
N SER A 156 -7.51 2.56 -2.26
CA SER A 156 -7.57 1.13 -2.57
C SER A 156 -7.92 0.88 -4.02
N VAL A 157 -8.90 1.61 -4.57
CA VAL A 157 -9.24 1.56 -6.00
C VAL A 157 -8.07 2.02 -6.88
N LEU A 158 -7.41 3.12 -6.51
CA LEU A 158 -6.26 3.59 -7.28
C LEU A 158 -5.07 2.63 -7.21
N LEU A 159 -4.88 1.92 -6.08
CA LEU A 159 -3.86 0.88 -5.99
C LEU A 159 -4.14 -0.27 -6.98
N VAL A 160 -5.37 -0.79 -7.03
CA VAL A 160 -5.70 -1.86 -7.98
C VAL A 160 -5.70 -1.38 -9.42
N PHE A 161 -6.02 -0.11 -9.69
CA PHE A 161 -5.90 0.48 -11.02
C PHE A 161 -4.43 0.56 -11.47
N ILE A 162 -3.51 0.87 -10.57
CA ILE A 162 -2.08 0.86 -10.87
C ILE A 162 -1.59 -0.58 -11.07
N ALA A 163 -2.02 -1.51 -10.21
CA ALA A 163 -1.63 -2.92 -10.27
C ALA A 163 -2.09 -3.59 -11.57
N ALA A 164 -3.36 -3.41 -11.95
CA ALA A 164 -3.85 -3.95 -13.20
C ALA A 164 -3.20 -3.29 -14.44
N ALA A 165 -2.60 -2.10 -14.30
CA ALA A 165 -1.80 -1.49 -15.37
C ALA A 165 -0.38 -2.08 -15.46
N GLY A 166 -0.08 -3.14 -14.71
CA GLY A 166 1.17 -3.89 -14.75
C GLY A 166 2.28 -3.32 -13.87
N TYR A 167 1.99 -2.32 -13.02
CA TYR A 167 3.00 -1.74 -12.15
C TYR A 167 3.04 -2.46 -10.81
N SER A 168 4.21 -3.01 -10.47
CA SER A 168 4.47 -3.51 -9.13
C SER A 168 4.69 -2.34 -8.17
N VAL A 169 3.87 -2.25 -7.12
CA VAL A 169 3.87 -1.11 -6.17
C VAL A 169 3.95 -1.57 -4.71
N PRO A 170 5.12 -2.09 -4.26
CA PRO A 170 5.32 -2.45 -2.85
C PRO A 170 5.15 -1.23 -1.92
N ALA A 171 4.55 -1.44 -0.74
CA ALA A 171 4.36 -0.41 0.30
C ALA A 171 3.72 0.90 -0.20
N THR A 172 2.91 0.83 -1.26
CA THR A 172 2.37 2.02 -1.94
C THR A 172 1.11 2.58 -1.30
N LEU A 173 0.40 1.76 -0.52
CA LEU A 173 -0.82 2.18 0.19
C LEU A 173 -0.61 3.44 1.03
N SER A 174 0.45 3.48 1.84
CA SER A 174 0.77 4.61 2.71
C SER A 174 1.03 5.89 1.91
N ILE A 175 1.78 5.77 0.81
CA ILE A 175 2.12 6.89 -0.08
C ILE A 175 0.87 7.42 -0.77
N LEU A 176 0.02 6.54 -1.32
CA LEU A 176 -1.22 6.94 -1.97
C LEU A 176 -2.15 7.66 -1.00
N VAL A 177 -2.40 7.09 0.19
CA VAL A 177 -3.27 7.72 1.19
C VAL A 177 -2.75 9.10 1.58
N THR A 178 -1.45 9.24 1.80
CA THR A 178 -0.81 10.52 2.14
C THR A 178 -1.02 11.56 1.03
N LEU A 179 -0.70 11.20 -0.22
CA LEU A 179 -0.81 12.13 -1.35
C LEU A 179 -2.26 12.47 -1.70
N LEU A 180 -3.20 11.54 -1.56
CA LEU A 180 -4.63 11.75 -1.83
C LEU A 180 -5.29 12.63 -0.78
N SER A 181 -4.91 12.48 0.49
CA SER A 181 -5.44 13.30 1.59
C SER A 181 -5.11 14.78 1.42
N ALA A 182 -4.00 15.11 0.76
CA ALA A 182 -3.61 16.48 0.45
C ALA A 182 -4.40 17.09 -0.72
N LEU A 183 -5.25 16.33 -1.42
CA LEU A 183 -6.04 16.85 -2.54
C LEU A 183 -7.34 17.51 -2.08
N PRO A 184 -7.49 18.84 -2.24
CA PRO A 184 -8.71 19.52 -1.84
C PRO A 184 -9.88 19.11 -2.73
N ASN A 185 -11.01 18.85 -2.09
CA ASN A 185 -12.27 18.46 -2.70
C ASN A 185 -12.22 17.13 -3.49
N LEU A 186 -11.27 16.24 -3.18
CA LEU A 186 -11.16 14.94 -3.86
C LEU A 186 -12.45 14.10 -3.73
N ILE A 187 -12.90 13.84 -2.49
CA ILE A 187 -14.12 13.05 -2.22
C ILE A 187 -15.35 13.59 -2.96
N PRO A 188 -15.73 14.89 -2.83
CA PRO A 188 -16.90 15.40 -3.54
C PRO A 188 -16.74 15.37 -5.07
N ASN A 189 -15.52 15.52 -5.61
CA ASN A 189 -15.29 15.41 -7.05
C ASN A 189 -15.43 13.98 -7.56
N VAL A 190 -14.93 12.99 -6.82
CA VAL A 190 -15.14 11.56 -7.12
C VAL A 190 -16.64 11.24 -7.10
N LYS A 191 -17.37 11.69 -6.07
CA LYS A 191 -18.83 11.48 -5.99
C LYS A 191 -19.60 12.10 -7.16
N LYS A 192 -19.15 13.24 -7.69
CA LYS A 192 -19.72 13.84 -8.91
C LYS A 192 -19.47 12.97 -10.16
N GLY A 193 -18.35 12.24 -10.22
CA GLY A 193 -18.09 11.26 -11.28
C GLY A 193 -17.87 11.88 -12.66
N SER A 194 -17.04 12.93 -12.77
CA SER A 194 -16.71 13.52 -14.07
C SER A 194 -15.86 12.57 -14.94
N SER A 195 -16.20 12.42 -16.21
CA SER A 195 -15.37 11.70 -17.20
C SER A 195 -14.22 12.53 -17.76
N LYS A 196 -14.28 13.87 -17.64
CA LYS A 196 -13.28 14.81 -18.18
C LYS A 196 -12.20 15.21 -17.17
N HIS A 197 -12.50 15.03 -15.88
CA HIS A 197 -11.58 15.34 -14.79
C HIS A 197 -11.25 14.09 -14.01
N GLY A 198 -10.12 14.09 -13.33
CA GLY A 198 -9.71 12.93 -12.57
C GLY A 198 -8.47 13.12 -11.73
N VAL A 199 -7.85 11.98 -11.41
CA VAL A 199 -6.61 11.88 -10.67
C VAL A 199 -5.49 11.46 -11.61
N LYS A 200 -4.42 12.25 -11.66
CA LYS A 200 -3.16 11.88 -12.32
C LYS A 200 -2.16 11.41 -11.27
N ILE A 201 -1.58 10.23 -11.49
CA ILE A 201 -0.60 9.59 -10.62
C ILE A 201 0.69 9.48 -11.40
N LYS A 202 1.74 10.14 -10.91
CA LYS A 202 3.09 10.00 -11.44
C LYS A 202 3.80 8.91 -10.66
N LEU A 203 4.26 7.89 -11.38
CA LEU A 203 5.05 6.78 -10.86
C LEU A 203 6.51 6.97 -11.26
N LYS A 204 7.43 6.63 -10.35
CA LYS A 204 8.87 6.59 -10.62
C LYS A 204 9.39 5.18 -10.38
N SER A 205 10.14 4.64 -11.34
CA SER A 205 10.75 3.33 -11.19
C SER A 205 12.00 3.38 -10.31
N TYR A 206 12.27 2.28 -9.62
CA TYR A 206 13.47 2.06 -8.83
C TYR A 206 13.81 0.57 -8.83
N MET A 207 15.08 0.25 -8.60
CA MET A 207 15.51 -1.14 -8.53
C MET A 207 15.37 -1.66 -7.09
N ARG A 208 14.54 -2.67 -6.90
CA ARG A 208 14.35 -3.33 -5.60
C ARG A 208 15.15 -4.62 -5.59
N THR A 209 15.79 -4.89 -4.46
CA THR A 209 16.48 -6.16 -4.20
C THR A 209 15.63 -6.97 -3.24
N SER A 210 15.38 -8.23 -3.58
CA SER A 210 14.73 -9.21 -2.69
C SER A 210 15.61 -10.43 -2.56
N THR A 211 15.71 -10.96 -1.35
CA THR A 211 16.50 -12.16 -1.07
C THR A 211 15.57 -13.35 -0.91
N LYS A 212 15.70 -14.35 -1.79
CA LYS A 212 14.94 -15.60 -1.70
C LYS A 212 15.93 -16.76 -1.72
N ASN A 213 15.85 -17.63 -0.72
CA ASN A 213 16.75 -18.79 -0.56
C ASN A 213 18.24 -18.42 -0.59
N GLY A 214 18.61 -17.29 0.02
CA GLY A 214 20.00 -16.79 0.05
C GLY A 214 20.52 -16.20 -1.27
N LYS A 215 19.68 -16.12 -2.31
CA LYS A 215 20.00 -15.45 -3.58
C LYS A 215 19.33 -14.09 -3.65
N GLU A 216 20.08 -13.09 -4.09
CA GLU A 216 19.55 -11.75 -4.37
C GLU A 216 18.94 -11.69 -5.77
N TYR A 217 17.71 -11.19 -5.85
CA TYR A 217 16.98 -10.91 -7.07
C TYR A 217 16.75 -9.42 -7.17
N LYS A 218 17.18 -8.81 -8.27
CA LYS A 218 16.91 -7.41 -8.59
C LYS A 218 15.77 -7.33 -9.58
N TYR A 219 14.78 -6.51 -9.28
CA TYR A 219 13.64 -6.30 -10.17
C TYR A 219 13.18 -4.85 -10.15
N GLU A 220 12.66 -4.39 -11.29
CA GLU A 220 12.09 -3.05 -11.42
C GLU A 220 10.78 -2.97 -10.63
N ALA A 221 10.72 -2.00 -9.72
CA ALA A 221 9.55 -1.67 -8.93
C ALA A 221 9.16 -0.21 -9.14
N TRP A 222 7.91 0.12 -8.88
CA TRP A 222 7.38 1.46 -9.06
C TRP A 222 6.87 2.01 -7.73
N LYS A 223 6.89 3.34 -7.60
CA LYS A 223 6.26 4.03 -6.48
C LYS A 223 5.61 5.33 -6.94
N PRO A 224 4.46 5.73 -6.37
CA PRO A 224 3.93 7.06 -6.59
C PRO A 224 4.88 8.11 -6.04
N VAL A 225 5.09 9.17 -6.81
CA VAL A 225 5.87 10.33 -6.40
C VAL A 225 5.05 11.62 -6.42
N SER A 226 3.90 11.61 -7.09
CA SER A 226 2.96 12.73 -7.09
C SER A 226 1.56 12.23 -7.45
N VAL A 227 0.56 12.78 -6.76
CA VAL A 227 -0.85 12.63 -7.09
C VAL A 227 -1.45 14.03 -7.21
N SER A 228 -2.20 14.29 -8.27
CA SER A 228 -2.81 15.60 -8.50
C SER A 228 -4.06 15.48 -9.36
N LYS A 229 -4.82 16.58 -9.44
CA LYS A 229 -6.02 16.66 -10.27
C LYS A 229 -5.64 16.96 -11.73
N TYR A 230 -6.45 16.51 -12.68
CA TYR A 230 -6.44 16.96 -14.08
C TYR A 230 -7.86 17.25 -14.56
#